data_AF-A0A2M7JSV2-F1
#
_entry.id   AF-A0A2M7JSV2-F1
#
_cell.length_a   1.000
_cell.length_b   1.000
_cell.length_c   1.000
_cell.angle_alpha   90.00
_cell.angle_beta   90.00
_cell.angle_gamma   90.00
#
_symmetry.space_group_name_H-M   'P 1'
#
loop_
_entity.id
_entity.type
_entity.pdbx_description
1 polymer ?
#
loop_
_entity_poly.entity_id
_entity_poly.type
_entity_poly.pdbx_seq_one_letter_code
_entity_poly.pdbx_strand_id
1 'polypeptide(L)'
;MRREGRSGRSLPPKPVELGKEYDVTIQEISRLGQGIARIKGFVIFVPDTKPSDRVRVKITRISERFAEAEVLEKLQKSPTPSGVPRIERAQLKSR
;
A
#
# COMPACT_ATOMS: atom_id res chain seq x y z
N MET A 1 -37.69 -39.43 -7.97
CA MET A 1 -36.51 -38.69 -8.45
C MET A 1 -36.11 -37.70 -7.37
N ARG A 2 -34.97 -37.91 -6.71
CA ARG A 2 -34.55 -37.16 -5.51
C ARG A 2 -33.33 -36.29 -5.85
N ARG A 3 -33.45 -35.01 -5.48
CA ARG A 3 -32.39 -34.04 -5.16
C ARG A 3 -31.61 -33.43 -6.32
N GLU A 4 -32.13 -32.30 -6.76
CA GLU A 4 -31.35 -31.08 -6.97
C GLU A 4 -30.47 -30.85 -5.72
N GLY A 5 -29.15 -30.81 -5.91
CA GLY A 5 -28.22 -31.16 -4.85
C GLY A 5 -26.87 -30.47 -4.95
N ARG A 6 -26.91 -29.13 -5.01
CA ARG A 6 -25.92 -28.18 -4.49
C ARG A 6 -24.54 -28.13 -5.17
N SER A 7 -24.41 -27.04 -5.93
CA SER A 7 -23.37 -26.04 -5.73
C SER A 7 -21.94 -26.54 -5.94
N GLY A 8 -21.42 -26.22 -7.13
CA GLY A 8 -19.98 -26.13 -7.34
C GLY A 8 -19.36 -25.44 -6.14
N ARG A 9 -18.32 -26.06 -5.56
CA ARG A 9 -17.51 -25.44 -4.52
C ARG A 9 -16.98 -24.13 -5.08
N SER A 10 -17.72 -23.04 -4.86
CA SER A 10 -17.22 -21.70 -5.01
C SER A 10 -16.03 -21.63 -4.08
N LEU A 11 -14.83 -21.67 -4.66
CA LEU A 11 -13.62 -21.33 -3.95
C LEU A 11 -13.92 -20.03 -3.19
N PRO A 12 -13.62 -19.96 -1.88
CA PRO A 12 -13.89 -18.75 -1.13
C PRO A 12 -13.27 -17.57 -1.90
N PRO A 13 -14.02 -16.47 -2.08
CA PRO A 13 -13.51 -15.34 -2.83
C PRO A 13 -12.19 -14.90 -2.19
N LYS A 14 -11.15 -14.80 -3.01
CA LYS A 14 -9.88 -14.25 -2.56
C LYS A 14 -10.16 -12.84 -2.01
N PRO A 15 -9.61 -12.47 -0.85
CA PRO A 15 -9.92 -11.18 -0.23
C PRO A 15 -9.36 -9.99 -1.02
N VAL A 16 -8.52 -10.25 -2.03
CA VAL A 16 -7.88 -9.27 -2.90
C VAL A 16 -8.04 -9.67 -4.36
N GLU A 17 -8.01 -8.66 -5.24
CA GLU A 17 -8.20 -8.80 -6.69
C GLU A 17 -7.09 -8.08 -7.44
N LEU A 18 -6.62 -8.67 -8.55
CA LEU A 18 -5.59 -8.08 -9.41
C LEU A 18 -6.08 -6.75 -10.01
N GLY A 19 -5.21 -5.75 -10.00
CA GLY A 19 -5.49 -4.42 -10.53
C GLY A 19 -6.39 -3.55 -9.64
N LYS A 20 -6.93 -4.08 -8.53
CA LYS A 20 -7.69 -3.29 -7.57
C LYS A 20 -6.78 -2.58 -6.58
N GLU A 21 -7.27 -1.44 -6.12
CA GLU A 21 -6.64 -0.60 -5.13
C GLU A 21 -7.21 -0.88 -3.75
N TYR A 22 -6.34 -0.93 -2.75
CA TYR A 22 -6.71 -1.15 -1.37
C TYR A 22 -5.96 -0.17 -0.47
N ASP A 23 -6.69 0.41 0.47
CA ASP A 23 -6.11 1.21 1.53
C ASP A 23 -5.63 0.27 2.65
N VAL A 24 -4.32 0.16 2.82
CA VAL A 24 -3.71 -0.74 3.81
C VAL A 24 -2.85 0.02 4.79
N THR A 25 -2.82 -0.49 6.02
CA THR A 25 -1.84 -0.06 7.03
C THR A 25 -0.74 -1.08 7.10
N ILE A 26 0.49 -0.61 6.98
CA ILE A 26 1.67 -1.46 7.07
C ILE A 26 1.90 -1.80 8.54
N GLN A 27 1.93 -3.09 8.86
CA GLN A 27 2.11 -3.55 10.24
C GLN A 27 3.59 -3.69 10.58
N GLU A 28 4.38 -4.24 9.66
CA GLU A 28 5.80 -4.55 9.86
C GLU A 28 6.58 -4.31 8.57
N ILE A 29 7.91 -4.31 8.66
CA ILE A 29 8.81 -4.40 7.51
C ILE A 29 9.54 -5.76 7.56
N SER A 30 9.65 -6.43 6.41
CA SER A 30 10.51 -7.58 6.21
C SER A 30 12.00 -7.23 6.33
N ARG A 31 12.86 -8.24 6.45
CA ARG A 31 14.32 -8.05 6.49
C ARG A 31 14.90 -7.40 5.22
N LEU A 32 14.17 -7.47 4.11
CA LEU A 32 14.57 -6.89 2.82
C LEU A 32 14.11 -5.44 2.66
N GLY A 33 13.45 -4.85 3.67
CA GLY A 33 12.95 -3.48 3.59
C GLY A 33 11.58 -3.33 2.92
N GLN A 34 10.83 -4.44 2.74
CA GLN A 34 9.47 -4.40 2.18
C GLN A 34 8.44 -4.36 3.30
N GLY A 35 7.43 -3.49 3.21
CA GLY A 35 6.34 -3.48 4.17
C GLY A 35 5.39 -4.65 4.01
N ILE A 36 4.85 -5.08 5.15
CA ILE A 36 3.92 -6.19 5.27
C ILE A 36 2.58 -5.64 5.71
N ALA A 37 1.58 -5.77 4.82
CA ALA A 37 0.18 -5.49 5.10
C ALA A 37 -0.61 -6.80 5.24
N ARG A 38 -1.70 -6.76 6.02
CA ARG A 38 -2.62 -7.90 6.17
C ARG A 38 -4.05 -7.47 5.91
N ILE A 39 -4.68 -8.02 4.87
CA ILE A 39 -6.10 -7.81 4.59
C ILE A 39 -6.85 -9.10 4.91
N LYS A 40 -7.72 -9.09 5.92
CA LYS A 40 -8.51 -10.26 6.34
C LYS A 40 -7.66 -11.54 6.55
N GLY A 41 -6.44 -11.38 7.07
CA GLY A 41 -5.49 -12.49 7.26
C GLY A 41 -4.64 -12.86 6.03
N PHE A 42 -4.81 -12.17 4.90
CA PHE A 42 -4.02 -12.37 3.69
C PHE A 42 -2.83 -11.41 3.65
N VAL A 43 -1.62 -11.96 3.47
CA VAL A 43 -0.36 -11.19 3.51
C VAL A 43 -0.12 -10.50 2.18
N ILE A 44 0.20 -9.22 2.23
CA ILE A 44 0.49 -8.39 1.07
C ILE A 44 1.84 -7.73 1.26
N PHE A 45 2.73 -7.96 0.30
CA PHE A 45 4.05 -7.33 0.26
C PHE A 45 3.98 -6.02 -0.51
N VAL A 46 4.47 -4.96 0.11
CA VAL A 46 4.44 -3.61 -0.44
C VAL A 46 5.85 -3.02 -0.37
N PRO A 47 6.56 -2.83 -1.48
CA PRO A 47 7.88 -2.21 -1.48
C PRO A 47 7.79 -0.73 -1.09
N ASP A 48 8.91 -0.13 -0.69
CA ASP A 48 9.02 1.31 -0.38
C ASP A 48 8.09 1.84 0.73
N THR A 49 7.75 1.00 1.71
CA THR A 49 6.84 1.36 2.82
C THR A 49 7.48 1.20 4.19
N LYS A 50 6.88 1.84 5.20
CA LYS A 50 7.34 1.84 6.59
C LYS A 50 6.29 1.26 7.53
N PRO A 51 6.66 0.71 8.71
CA PRO A 51 5.67 0.25 9.66
C PRO A 51 4.85 1.45 10.14
N SER A 52 3.57 1.21 10.42
CA SER A 52 2.59 2.23 10.78
C SER A 52 2.19 3.20 9.65
N ASP A 53 2.73 3.08 8.44
CA ASP A 53 2.33 3.91 7.30
C ASP A 53 0.95 3.48 6.76
N ARG A 54 0.12 4.45 6.38
CA ARG A 54 -1.13 4.22 5.67
C ARG A 54 -0.93 4.59 4.22
N VAL A 55 -1.04 3.60 3.36
CA VAL A 55 -0.76 3.74 1.94
C VAL A 55 -1.86 3.09 1.13
N ARG A 56 -2.12 3.68 -0.04
CA ARG A 56 -3.02 3.12 -1.03
C ARG A 56 -2.19 2.29 -2.00
N VAL A 57 -2.49 1.00 -2.08
CA VAL A 57 -1.71 0.03 -2.86
C VAL A 57 -2.54 -0.61 -3.96
N LYS A 58 -1.94 -0.90 -5.10
CA LYS A 58 -2.57 -1.63 -6.20
C LYS A 58 -2.01 -3.03 -6.27
N ILE A 59 -2.88 -4.04 -6.22
CA ILE A 59 -2.45 -5.43 -6.35
C ILE A 59 -1.98 -5.66 -7.79
N THR A 60 -0.71 -6.01 -7.97
CA THR A 60 -0.14 -6.30 -9.29
C THR A 60 0.04 -7.79 -9.51
N ARG A 61 0.18 -8.55 -8.43
CA ARG A 61 0.34 -10.01 -8.48
C ARG A 61 -0.35 -10.68 -7.31
N ILE A 62 -1.08 -11.77 -7.57
CA ILE A 62 -1.71 -12.62 -6.54
C ILE A 62 -1.12 -14.01 -6.65
N SER A 63 -0.52 -14.46 -5.55
CA SER A 63 -0.04 -15.83 -5.36
C SER A 63 -1.03 -16.64 -4.51
N GLU A 64 -0.73 -17.91 -4.26
CA GLU A 64 -1.63 -18.80 -3.50
C GLU A 64 -1.79 -18.39 -2.02
N ARG A 65 -0.74 -17.85 -1.39
CA ARG A 65 -0.74 -17.50 0.06
C ARG A 65 -0.50 -16.02 0.35
N PHE A 66 -0.14 -15.23 -0.67
CA PHE A 66 0.20 -13.81 -0.53
C PHE A 66 -0.12 -13.06 -1.82
N ALA A 67 -0.10 -11.73 -1.75
CA ALA A 67 -0.09 -10.87 -2.94
C ALA A 67 1.07 -9.88 -2.89
N GLU A 68 1.46 -9.42 -4.05
CA GLU A 68 2.39 -8.30 -4.23
C GLU A 68 1.57 -7.10 -4.72
N ALA A 69 1.85 -5.95 -4.12
CA ALA A 69 1.16 -4.71 -4.44
C ALA A 69 2.15 -3.56 -4.53
N GLU A 70 1.89 -2.62 -5.42
CA GLU A 70 2.70 -1.41 -5.58
C GLU A 70 2.02 -0.23 -4.87
N VAL A 71 2.82 0.69 -4.33
CA VAL A 71 2.30 1.91 -3.70
C VAL A 71 1.86 2.89 -4.78
N LEU A 72 0.57 3.24 -4.79
CA LEU A 72 0.06 4.32 -5.63
C LEU A 72 0.20 5.67 -4.92
N GLU A 73 -0.23 5.73 -3.66
CA GLU A 73 -0.25 6.99 -2.90
C GLU A 73 0.09 6.73 -1.43
N LYS A 74 0.90 7.62 -0.84
CA LYS A 74 1.23 7.59 0.59
C LYS A 74 0.33 8.59 1.31
N LEU A 75 -0.70 8.09 1.99
CA LEU A 75 -1.66 8.91 2.72
C LEU A 75 -1.05 9.52 3.99
N GLN A 76 0.06 8.96 4.51
CA GLN A 76 0.81 9.54 5.62
C GLN A 76 2.29 9.75 5.30
N LYS A 77 2.56 10.82 4.56
CA LYS A 77 3.75 11.61 4.84
C LYS A 77 3.30 13.00 5.19
N SER A 78 3.52 13.38 6.46
CA SER A 78 3.62 14.79 6.83
C SER A 78 4.48 15.48 5.77
N PRO A 79 3.94 16.44 5.01
CA PRO A 79 4.77 17.27 4.17
C PRO A 79 5.59 18.06 5.17
N THR A 80 6.87 17.71 5.34
CA THR A 80 7.80 18.76 5.71
C THR A 80 8.11 19.44 4.39
N PRO A 81 7.48 20.59 4.05
CA PRO A 81 7.96 21.37 2.94
C PRO A 81 9.39 21.74 3.30
N SER A 82 10.36 21.13 2.62
CA SER A 82 11.75 21.57 2.62
C SER A 82 11.88 22.86 1.79
N GLY A 83 10.98 23.79 2.02
CA GLY A 83 11.00 25.16 1.55
C GLY A 83 11.44 26.04 2.70
N VAL A 84 12.74 26.07 2.97
CA VAL A 84 13.35 27.27 3.54
C VAL A 84 13.71 28.17 2.36
N PRO A 85 12.89 29.16 2.00
CA PRO A 85 13.35 30.19 1.10
C PRO A 85 14.40 31.00 1.86
N ARG A 86 15.68 30.66 1.66
CA ARG A 86 16.80 31.52 2.07
C ARG A 86 16.87 32.70 1.11
N ILE A 87 15.88 33.59 1.17
CA ILE A 87 15.97 34.93 0.61
C ILE A 87 16.14 35.91 1.76
N GLU A 88 17.37 35.99 2.24
CA GLU A 88 17.80 37.15 2.99
C GLU A 88 19.20 37.53 2.55
N ARG A 89 19.24 38.49 1.61
CA ARG A 89 20.04 39.71 1.72
C ARG A 89 19.79 40.57 0.48
N ALA A 90 18.92 41.55 0.67
CA ALA A 90 18.89 42.75 -0.14
C ALA A 90 20.30 43.38 -0.12
N GLN A 91 20.99 43.37 -1.26
CA GLN A 91 22.17 44.20 -1.45
C GLN A 91 21.71 45.47 -2.15
N LEU A 92 21.40 46.46 -1.31
CA LEU A 92 21.08 47.83 -1.67
C LEU A 92 22.25 48.41 -2.49
N LYS A 93 22.08 48.45 -3.81
CA LYS A 93 22.78 49.44 -4.64
C LYS A 93 22.07 50.77 -4.42
N SER A 94 22.71 51.76 -3.81
CA SER A 94 22.41 53.18 -4.02
C SER A 94 23.44 54.07 -3.34
N ARG A 95 24.27 54.69 -4.20
CA ARG A 95 24.89 56.03 -4.09
C ARG A 95 26.01 56.24 -3.07
#